data_AF-A0A7W9ASY5-F1
#
_entry.id   AF-A0A7W9ASY5-F1
#
_cell.length_a   1.000
_cell.length_b   1.000
_cell.length_c   1.000
_cell.angle_alpha   90.00
_cell.angle_beta   90.00
_cell.angle_gamma   90.00
#
_symmetry.space_group_name_H-M   'P 1'
#
loop_
_entity.id
_entity.type
_entity.pdbx_description
1 polymer ?
#
loop_
_entity_poly.entity_id
_entity_poly.type
_entity_poly.pdbx_seq_one_letter_code
_entity_poly.pdbx_strand_id
1 'polypeptide(L)'
;MTIPWTWLTINGAKPLDRTTRNVRAQLSFIETGGEIVRLANGTRRSLRRRQFDKYRFTLSGEAARKPALDGIRKGDTVVIGWPGHIDLAGDVADANLPRPAMPGSILRFGEVDGMLVQLAHGAAGVMVTAFRPILTVIVDDLDVTEDVANANVSWSLTGEER
;
A
#
# COMPACT_ATOMS: atom_id res chain seq x y z
N MET A 1 -1.06 10.99 -6.44
CA MET A 1 0.31 10.46 -6.60
C MET A 1 0.21 9.24 -7.50
N THR A 2 0.86 9.26 -8.66
CA THR A 2 0.84 8.14 -9.61
C THR A 2 1.84 7.08 -9.16
N ILE A 3 1.36 5.87 -8.94
CA ILE A 3 2.13 4.75 -8.39
C ILE A 3 2.59 3.87 -9.55
N PRO A 4 3.88 3.52 -9.69
CA PRO A 4 4.32 2.58 -10.71
C PRO A 4 3.65 1.20 -10.56
N TRP A 5 3.01 0.71 -11.62
CA TRP A 5 2.00 -0.37 -11.63
C TRP A 5 2.53 -1.80 -11.49
N THR A 6 3.84 -1.99 -11.34
CA THR A 6 4.49 -3.32 -11.30
C THR A 6 4.14 -4.17 -10.06
N TRP A 7 3.25 -3.70 -9.18
CA TRP A 7 3.18 -4.16 -7.79
C TRP A 7 1.81 -4.71 -7.36
N LEU A 8 0.78 -4.73 -8.22
CA LEU A 8 -0.45 -5.48 -7.95
C LEU A 8 -0.29 -6.93 -8.38
N THR A 9 -0.53 -7.87 -7.48
CA THR A 9 -0.45 -9.31 -7.73
C THR A 9 -1.66 -10.00 -7.12
N ILE A 10 -2.31 -10.88 -7.88
CA ILE A 10 -3.47 -11.68 -7.45
C ILE A 10 -3.05 -13.13 -7.48
N ASN A 11 -3.00 -13.78 -6.31
CA ASN A 11 -2.57 -15.18 -6.20
C ASN A 11 -1.24 -15.48 -6.92
N GLY A 12 -0.29 -14.52 -6.91
CA GLY A 12 0.99 -14.64 -7.61
C GLY A 12 1.01 -14.23 -9.09
N ALA A 13 -0.14 -13.98 -9.72
CA ALA A 13 -0.25 -13.52 -11.11
C ALA A 13 -0.37 -11.99 -11.21
N LYS A 14 0.25 -11.38 -12.22
CA LYS A 14 0.07 -9.96 -12.53
C LYS A 14 -1.25 -9.78 -13.29
N PRO A 15 -2.25 -9.08 -12.72
CA PRO A 15 -3.59 -9.01 -13.31
C PRO A 15 -3.73 -7.93 -14.40
N LEU A 16 -2.75 -7.05 -14.55
CA LEU A 16 -2.75 -5.95 -15.53
C LEU A 16 -1.62 -6.15 -16.54
N ASP A 17 -1.93 -6.00 -17.81
CA ASP A 17 -0.99 -6.16 -18.92
C ASP A 17 -0.68 -4.82 -19.61
N ARG A 18 0.18 -4.86 -20.64
CA ARG A 18 0.61 -3.68 -21.41
C ARG A 18 -0.52 -2.94 -22.14
N THR A 19 -1.75 -3.49 -22.16
CA THR A 19 -2.88 -2.92 -22.91
C THR A 19 -3.80 -2.06 -22.04
N THR A 20 -3.60 -2.08 -20.72
CA THR A 20 -4.35 -1.25 -19.77
C THR A 20 -3.80 0.18 -19.79
N ARG A 21 -4.68 1.17 -20.01
CA ARG A 21 -4.36 2.60 -20.05
C ARG A 21 -5.02 3.32 -18.87
N ASN A 22 -4.53 4.52 -18.54
CA ASN A 22 -5.18 5.42 -17.58
C ASN A 22 -5.51 4.78 -16.21
N VAL A 23 -4.73 3.79 -15.75
CA VAL A 23 -4.93 3.18 -14.43
C VAL A 23 -4.73 4.25 -13.36
N ARG A 24 -5.57 4.25 -12.33
CA ARG A 24 -5.54 5.17 -11.18
C ARG A 24 -5.68 4.36 -9.91
N ALA A 25 -4.82 4.64 -8.94
CA ALA A 25 -4.89 4.07 -7.61
C ALA A 25 -5.19 5.18 -6.60
N GLN A 26 -6.17 4.96 -5.75
CA GLN A 26 -6.49 5.79 -4.61
C GLN A 26 -6.44 4.94 -3.35
N LEU A 27 -5.80 5.49 -2.32
CA LEU A 27 -5.82 4.90 -0.98
C LEU A 27 -6.32 5.94 0.00
N SER A 28 -7.12 5.49 0.95
CA SER A 28 -7.54 6.26 2.13
C SER A 28 -7.36 5.40 3.37
N PHE A 29 -7.14 6.05 4.52
CA PHE A 29 -7.12 5.35 5.79
C PHE A 29 -8.54 4.92 6.15
N ILE A 30 -8.70 3.70 6.63
CA ILE A 30 -9.91 3.26 7.31
C ILE A 30 -9.88 3.93 8.68
N GLU A 31 -10.87 4.78 8.95
CA GLU A 31 -11.02 5.41 10.26
C GLU A 31 -11.38 4.34 11.30
N THR A 32 -10.38 3.74 11.92
CA THR A 32 -10.58 2.93 13.12
C THR A 32 -10.71 3.84 14.32
N GLY A 33 -11.88 3.81 14.97
CA GLY A 33 -12.04 4.42 16.30
C GLY A 33 -10.98 3.87 17.26
N GLY A 34 -10.16 4.74 17.83
CA GLY A 34 -9.00 4.35 18.64
C GLY A 34 -8.57 5.44 19.60
N GLU A 35 -8.23 4.99 20.81
CA GLU A 35 -8.04 5.71 22.08
C GLU A 35 -7.79 7.22 22.01
N ILE A 36 -8.76 7.95 22.56
CA ILE A 36 -8.69 9.38 22.79
C ILE A 36 -7.90 9.59 24.08
N VAL A 37 -6.69 10.13 23.99
CA VAL A 37 -5.99 10.65 25.17
C VAL A 37 -6.38 12.11 25.37
N ARG A 38 -6.82 12.45 26.59
CA ARG A 38 -7.11 13.82 27.00
C ARG A 38 -5.80 14.49 27.39
N LEU A 39 -5.33 15.44 26.59
CA LEU A 39 -4.19 16.27 26.97
C LEU A 39 -4.61 17.22 28.10
N ALA A 40 -3.66 17.66 28.93
CA ALA A 40 -3.91 18.54 30.09
C ALA A 40 -4.59 19.89 29.72
N ASN A 41 -4.56 20.27 28.44
CA ASN A 41 -5.23 21.45 27.87
C ASN A 41 -6.66 21.17 27.36
N GLY A 42 -7.23 19.99 27.63
CA GLY A 42 -8.59 19.62 27.23
C GLY A 42 -8.74 19.21 25.76
N THR A 43 -7.70 19.30 24.93
CA THR A 43 -7.75 18.83 23.54
C THR A 43 -7.56 17.31 23.47
N ARG A 44 -8.44 16.66 22.71
CA ARG A 44 -8.42 15.23 22.45
C ARG A 44 -7.51 15.00 21.24
N ARG A 45 -6.41 14.26 21.40
CA ARG A 45 -5.51 13.92 20.28
C ARG A 45 -5.20 12.43 20.29
N SER A 46 -5.34 11.78 19.14
CA SER A 46 -4.84 10.42 18.93
C SER A 46 -3.32 10.45 18.82
N LEU A 47 -2.65 9.56 19.56
CA LEU A 47 -1.20 9.32 19.46
C LEU A 47 -0.85 8.27 18.39
N ARG A 48 -1.85 7.66 17.74
CA ARG A 48 -1.60 6.71 16.65
C ARG A 48 -1.00 7.43 15.45
N ARG A 49 0.09 6.89 14.91
CA ARG A 49 0.64 7.36 13.64
C ARG A 49 -0.19 6.77 12.51
N ARG A 50 -0.72 7.63 11.63
CA ARG A 50 -1.58 7.22 10.51
C ARG A 50 -0.96 6.17 9.59
N GLN A 51 0.36 6.12 9.48
CA GLN A 51 1.10 5.09 8.70
C GLN A 51 0.85 3.64 9.16
N PHE A 52 0.26 3.45 10.35
CA PHE A 52 -0.12 2.14 10.88
C PHE A 52 -1.63 1.86 10.78
N ASP A 53 -2.44 2.83 10.38
CA ASP A 53 -3.87 2.59 10.17
C ASP A 53 -4.05 1.65 8.96
N LYS A 54 -5.19 0.97 8.92
CA LYS A 54 -5.54 0.11 7.80
C LYS A 54 -5.93 0.94 6.58
N TYR A 55 -5.71 0.42 5.38
CA TYR A 55 -6.07 1.11 4.14
C TYR A 55 -7.35 0.59 3.50
N ARG A 56 -8.17 1.50 3.00
CA ARG A 56 -9.12 1.23 1.92
C ARG A 56 -8.44 1.61 0.61
N PHE A 57 -8.62 0.79 -0.41
CA PHE A 57 -8.08 1.06 -1.74
C PHE A 57 -9.18 1.10 -2.79
N THR A 58 -8.90 1.83 -3.85
CA THR A 58 -9.67 1.82 -5.10
C THR A 58 -8.67 1.86 -6.24
N LEU A 59 -8.80 0.92 -7.16
CA LEU A 59 -8.02 0.85 -8.37
C LEU A 59 -8.97 0.86 -9.55
N SER A 60 -8.83 1.82 -10.46
CA SER A 60 -9.66 1.91 -11.64
C SER A 60 -8.83 2.12 -12.89
N GLY A 61 -9.38 1.83 -14.06
CA GLY A 61 -8.68 2.02 -15.32
C GLY A 61 -9.56 1.81 -16.53
N GLU A 62 -8.97 2.06 -17.70
CA GLU A 62 -9.58 1.90 -19.01
C GLU A 62 -8.69 1.01 -19.89
N ALA A 63 -9.28 0.16 -20.70
CA ALA A 63 -8.52 -0.74 -21.55
C ALA A 63 -9.28 -1.02 -22.84
N ALA A 64 -8.54 -1.26 -23.93
CA ALA A 64 -9.11 -1.71 -25.20
C ALA A 64 -9.59 -3.17 -25.15
N ARG A 65 -9.26 -3.90 -24.08
CA ARG A 65 -9.66 -5.27 -23.80
C ARG A 65 -9.92 -5.42 -22.31
N LYS A 66 -10.79 -6.36 -21.94
CA LYS A 66 -11.03 -6.68 -20.54
C LYS A 66 -9.71 -7.04 -19.84
N PRO A 67 -9.36 -6.39 -18.73
CA PRO A 67 -8.16 -6.73 -17.98
C PRO A 67 -8.28 -8.16 -17.42
N ALA A 68 -7.16 -8.79 -17.05
CA ALA A 68 -7.15 -10.12 -16.42
C ALA A 68 -7.60 -10.05 -14.94
N LEU A 69 -8.70 -9.34 -14.70
CA LEU A 69 -9.49 -9.31 -13.47
C LEU A 69 -10.63 -10.35 -13.52
N ASP A 70 -10.77 -11.05 -14.64
CA ASP A 70 -11.70 -12.17 -14.81
C ASP A 70 -11.39 -13.28 -13.81
N GLY A 71 -12.31 -13.46 -12.87
CA GLY A 71 -12.21 -14.46 -11.80
C GLY A 71 -12.06 -13.86 -10.41
N ILE A 72 -11.77 -12.57 -10.28
CA ILE A 72 -11.81 -11.90 -8.97
C ILE A 72 -13.27 -11.81 -8.51
N ARG A 73 -13.50 -12.25 -7.28
CA ARG A 73 -14.77 -12.15 -6.59
C ARG A 73 -14.62 -11.33 -5.32
N LYS A 74 -15.74 -10.77 -4.86
CA LYS A 74 -15.84 -10.23 -3.51
C LYS A 74 -15.42 -11.28 -2.49
N GLY A 75 -14.55 -10.89 -1.56
CA GLY A 75 -13.95 -11.77 -0.57
C GLY A 75 -12.60 -12.37 -0.97
N ASP A 76 -12.21 -12.29 -2.25
CA ASP A 76 -10.88 -12.72 -2.68
C ASP A 76 -9.80 -11.82 -2.07
N THR A 77 -8.61 -12.39 -1.91
CA THR A 77 -7.46 -11.65 -1.38
C THR A 77 -6.49 -11.28 -2.51
N VAL A 78 -6.13 -10.01 -2.57
CA VAL A 78 -5.13 -9.47 -3.49
C VAL A 78 -3.96 -8.88 -2.71
N VAL A 79 -2.78 -8.86 -3.35
CA VAL A 79 -1.56 -8.34 -2.74
C VAL A 79 -1.11 -7.11 -3.51
N ILE A 80 -0.87 -6.02 -2.79
CA ILE A 80 -0.48 -4.73 -3.35
C ILE A 80 0.84 -4.30 -2.72
N GLY A 81 1.89 -4.19 -3.52
CA GLY A 81 3.11 -3.52 -3.10
C GLY A 81 2.88 -2.01 -3.02
N TRP A 82 3.12 -1.42 -1.86
CA TRP A 82 2.81 -0.01 -1.62
C TRP A 82 4.00 0.88 -2.03
N PRO A 83 3.80 1.97 -2.80
CA PRO A 83 4.84 3.00 -3.02
C PRO A 83 5.24 3.78 -1.78
N GLY A 84 4.35 3.89 -0.80
CA GLY A 84 4.62 4.61 0.44
C GLY A 84 5.62 3.85 1.29
N HIS A 85 6.38 4.58 2.10
CA HIS A 85 7.28 3.98 3.07
C HIS A 85 6.67 4.12 4.46
N ILE A 86 6.92 3.12 5.31
CA ILE A 86 6.67 3.16 6.74
C ILE A 86 8.02 3.33 7.42
N ASP A 87 8.10 4.34 8.29
CA ASP A 87 9.30 4.62 9.06
C ASP A 87 9.15 4.12 10.49
N LEU A 88 10.04 3.23 10.90
CA LEU A 88 10.15 2.71 12.26
C LEU A 88 11.37 3.33 12.93
N ALA A 89 11.27 3.60 14.23
CA ALA A 89 12.40 4.11 14.99
C ALA A 89 13.40 2.97 15.29
N GLY A 90 14.69 3.28 15.16
CA GLY A 90 15.80 2.38 15.45
C GLY A 90 16.06 1.34 14.36
N ASP A 91 16.96 0.41 14.66
CA ASP A 91 17.25 -0.75 13.83
C ASP A 91 16.22 -1.85 14.08
N VAL A 92 15.32 -2.04 13.13
CA VAL A 92 14.30 -3.07 13.20
C VAL A 92 14.72 -4.22 12.29
N ALA A 93 14.81 -5.43 12.86
CA ALA A 93 15.03 -6.64 12.08
C ALA A 93 13.83 -6.92 11.17
N ASP A 94 14.10 -7.46 9.98
CA ASP A 94 13.09 -7.69 8.94
C ASP A 94 11.91 -8.57 9.43
N ALA A 95 12.19 -9.55 10.30
CA ALA A 95 11.18 -10.42 10.91
C ALA A 95 10.24 -9.70 11.89
N ASN A 96 10.63 -8.52 12.39
CA ASN A 96 9.89 -7.73 13.37
C ASN A 96 9.11 -6.57 12.71
N LEU A 97 9.08 -6.50 11.39
CA LEU A 97 8.30 -5.48 10.69
C LEU A 97 6.80 -5.72 10.92
N PRO A 98 6.01 -4.65 11.12
CA PRO A 98 4.57 -4.78 11.36
C PRO A 98 3.79 -5.27 10.12
N ARG A 99 4.42 -5.22 8.95
CA ARG A 99 3.90 -5.69 7.67
C ARG A 99 5.03 -6.33 6.86
N PRO A 100 4.76 -7.32 6.01
CA PRO A 100 5.77 -7.84 5.09
C PRO A 100 6.31 -6.70 4.23
N ALA A 101 7.63 -6.64 4.06
CA ALA A 101 8.26 -5.63 3.20
C ALA A 101 8.36 -6.12 1.76
N MET A 102 8.25 -5.17 0.82
CA MET A 102 8.64 -5.42 -0.56
C MET A 102 10.13 -5.80 -0.59
N PRO A 103 10.52 -6.87 -1.31
CA PRO A 103 11.92 -7.26 -1.42
C PRO A 103 12.82 -6.10 -1.87
N GLY A 104 13.93 -5.90 -1.17
CA GLY A 104 14.88 -4.82 -1.44
C GLY A 104 14.41 -3.41 -1.05
N SER A 105 13.24 -3.27 -0.41
CA SER A 105 12.73 -1.95 0.00
C SER A 105 13.18 -1.49 1.39
N ILE A 106 13.77 -2.38 2.20
CA ILE A 106 14.17 -2.07 3.57
C ILE A 106 15.48 -1.27 3.53
N LEU A 107 15.41 -0.04 4.03
CA LEU A 107 16.52 0.89 4.13
C LEU A 107 16.67 1.31 5.59
N ARG A 108 17.91 1.42 6.06
CA ARG A 108 18.22 1.84 7.43
C ARG A 108 19.01 3.11 7.36
N PHE A 109 18.61 4.11 8.11
CA PHE A 109 19.22 5.43 8.11
C PHE A 109 19.71 5.81 9.50
N GLY A 110 20.86 6.45 9.54
CA GLY A 110 21.43 7.05 10.74
C GLY A 110 22.16 8.34 10.38
N GLU A 111 22.70 9.00 11.39
CA GLU A 111 23.48 10.23 11.23
C GLU A 111 24.96 9.92 11.44
N VAL A 112 25.79 10.30 10.48
CA VAL A 112 27.26 10.23 10.58
C VAL A 112 27.79 11.60 10.19
N ASP A 113 28.54 12.23 11.09
CA ASP A 113 29.11 13.57 10.91
C ASP A 113 28.07 14.64 10.49
N GLY A 114 26.85 14.58 11.03
CA GLY A 114 25.77 15.53 10.71
C GLY A 114 24.99 15.22 9.43
N MET A 115 25.34 14.14 8.71
CA MET A 115 24.68 13.76 7.46
C MET A 115 23.87 12.47 7.61
N LEU A 116 22.65 12.49 7.06
CA LEU A 116 21.82 11.30 6.96
C LEU A 116 22.42 10.32 5.95
N VAL A 117 22.82 9.14 6.41
CA VAL A 117 23.42 8.11 5.58
C VAL A 117 22.66 6.80 5.73
N GLN A 118 22.67 6.00 4.66
CA GLN A 118 22.17 4.63 4.73
C GLN A 118 23.21 3.74 5.42
N LEU A 119 22.77 2.97 6.40
CA LEU A 119 23.60 2.08 7.20
C LEU A 119 23.20 0.61 6.98
N ALA A 120 24.12 -0.29 7.32
CA ALA A 120 23.83 -1.73 7.35
C ALA A 120 22.98 -2.10 8.57
N HIS A 121 22.30 -3.24 8.50
CA HIS A 121 21.65 -3.84 9.67
C HIS A 121 22.69 -4.17 10.75
N GLY A 122 22.36 -3.90 12.01
CA GLY A 122 23.22 -4.08 13.17
C GLY A 122 24.22 -2.94 13.40
N ALA A 123 24.27 -1.93 12.52
CA ALA A 123 25.17 -0.80 12.70
C ALA A 123 24.78 0.05 13.93
N ALA A 124 25.77 0.38 14.76
CA ALA A 124 25.57 1.38 15.81
C ALA A 124 25.19 2.72 15.17
N GLY A 125 24.15 3.37 15.67
CA GLY A 125 23.69 4.67 15.16
C GLY A 125 22.55 4.63 14.13
N VAL A 126 21.97 3.47 13.83
CA VAL A 126 20.71 3.42 13.07
C VAL A 126 19.60 4.09 13.89
N MET A 127 19.02 5.13 13.31
CA MET A 127 17.95 5.92 13.92
C MET A 127 16.57 5.57 13.35
N VAL A 128 16.51 5.16 12.08
CA VAL A 128 15.27 4.86 11.37
C VAL A 128 15.44 3.63 10.49
N THR A 129 14.45 2.74 10.50
CA THR A 129 14.26 1.69 9.49
C THR A 129 13.04 2.04 8.65
N ALA A 130 13.25 2.33 7.37
CA ALA A 130 12.20 2.62 6.40
C ALA A 130 11.97 1.39 5.51
N PHE A 131 10.72 1.09 5.17
CA PHE A 131 10.41 0.02 4.22
C PHE A 131 9.11 0.28 3.48
N ARG A 132 8.96 -0.33 2.30
CA ARG A 132 7.69 -0.33 1.57
C ARG A 132 6.88 -1.56 1.95
N PRO A 133 5.72 -1.42 2.58
CA PRO A 133 4.92 -2.58 2.98
C PRO A 133 4.23 -3.24 1.77
N ILE A 134 3.96 -4.52 1.93
CA ILE A 134 3.05 -5.30 1.11
C ILE A 134 1.70 -5.30 1.85
N LEU A 135 0.67 -4.81 1.18
CA LEU A 135 -0.69 -4.81 1.68
C LEU A 135 -1.43 -6.04 1.18
N THR A 136 -1.97 -6.81 2.11
CA THR A 136 -2.90 -7.90 1.82
C THR A 136 -4.31 -7.36 1.96
N VAL A 137 -5.08 -7.46 0.89
CA VAL A 137 -6.32 -6.72 0.75
C VAL A 137 -7.45 -7.67 0.36
N ILE A 138 -8.58 -7.57 1.05
CA ILE A 138 -9.81 -8.28 0.70
C ILE A 138 -10.58 -7.41 -0.30
N VAL A 139 -11.00 -8.01 -1.40
CA VAL A 139 -11.81 -7.35 -2.43
C VAL A 139 -13.22 -7.16 -1.90
N ASP A 140 -13.67 -5.91 -1.86
CA ASP A 140 -15.04 -5.56 -1.50
C ASP A 140 -15.97 -5.63 -2.70
N ASP A 141 -15.50 -5.12 -3.84
CA ASP A 141 -16.27 -5.05 -5.07
C ASP A 141 -15.36 -4.97 -6.31
N LEU A 142 -15.89 -5.46 -7.43
CA LEU A 142 -15.29 -5.32 -8.76
C LEU A 142 -16.38 -4.97 -9.76
N ASP A 143 -16.29 -3.78 -10.31
CA ASP A 143 -17.15 -3.30 -11.38
C ASP A 143 -16.41 -3.28 -12.71
N VAL A 144 -17.04 -3.78 -13.77
CA VAL A 144 -16.52 -3.78 -15.14
C VAL A 144 -17.63 -3.36 -16.08
N THR A 145 -17.42 -2.23 -16.74
CA THR A 145 -18.33 -1.67 -17.75
C THR A 145 -17.69 -1.79 -19.12
N GLU A 146 -18.41 -2.42 -20.05
CA GLU A 146 -17.97 -2.63 -21.42
C GLU A 146 -18.80 -1.75 -22.38
N ASP A 147 -18.14 -0.82 -23.06
CA ASP A 147 -18.71 -0.06 -24.17
C ASP A 147 -18.29 -0.73 -25.49
N VAL A 148 -19.21 -1.56 -25.99
CA VAL A 148 -19.04 -2.32 -27.24
C VAL A 148 -18.96 -1.41 -28.46
N ALA A 149 -19.60 -0.23 -28.43
CA ALA A 149 -19.63 0.69 -29.58
C ALA A 149 -18.27 1.39 -29.76
N ASN A 150 -17.60 1.72 -28.65
CA ASN A 150 -16.30 2.40 -28.66
C ASN A 150 -15.11 1.46 -28.40
N ALA A 151 -15.36 0.14 -28.31
CA ALA A 151 -14.35 -0.87 -27.98
C ALA A 151 -13.53 -0.50 -26.73
N ASN A 152 -14.21 -0.02 -25.69
CA ASN A 152 -13.60 0.41 -24.45
C ASN A 152 -14.14 -0.39 -23.26
N VAL A 153 -13.26 -0.74 -22.34
CA VAL A 153 -13.61 -1.41 -21.08
C VAL A 153 -13.09 -0.55 -19.94
N SER A 154 -13.99 -0.05 -19.11
CA SER A 154 -13.64 0.62 -17.85
C SER A 154 -13.89 -0.32 -16.68
N TRP A 155 -13.04 -0.28 -15.67
CA TRP A 155 -13.16 -1.14 -14.51
C TRP A 155 -12.78 -0.41 -13.22
N SER A 156 -13.29 -0.90 -12.10
CA SER A 156 -12.97 -0.41 -10.76
C SER A 156 -12.98 -1.57 -9.77
N LEU A 157 -11.86 -1.75 -9.06
CA LEU A 157 -11.66 -2.72 -8.00
C LEU A 157 -11.52 -1.97 -6.66
N THR A 158 -12.33 -2.31 -5.68
CA THR A 158 -12.26 -1.74 -4.32
C THR A 158 -12.02 -2.81 -3.28
N GLY A 159 -11.49 -2.40 -2.14
CA GLY A 159 -11.34 -3.30 -1.00
C GLY A 159 -10.61 -2.69 0.18
N GLU A 160 -10.33 -3.54 1.16
CA GLU A 160 -9.80 -3.15 2.47
C GLU A 160 -8.65 -4.05 2.93
N GLU A 161 -7.65 -3.44 3.55
CA GLU A 161 -6.53 -4.14 4.16
C GLU A 161 -7.04 -5.10 5.26
N ARG A 162 -6.61 -6.37 5.14
CA ARG A 162 -6.99 -7.45 6.06
C ARG A 162 -6.33 -7.32 7.43
#